data_AF-A0A6H9IDF8-F1
#
_entry.id   AF-A0A6H9IDF8-F1
#
_cell.length_a   1.000
_cell.length_b   1.000
_cell.length_c   1.000
_cell.angle_alpha   90.00
_cell.angle_beta   90.00
_cell.angle_gamma   90.00
#
_symmetry.space_group_name_H-M   'P 1'
#
loop_
_entity.id
_entity.type
_entity.pdbx_description
1 polymer ?
#
loop_
_entity_poly.entity_id
_entity_poly.type
_entity_poly.pdbx_seq_one_letter_code
_entity_poly.pdbx_strand_id
1 'polypeptide(L)'
;MNDVIIIGAGPAGLSASISCARFGLNVLVIDEFMKPGGRLLGQLHQEPSGEWWNGIEESKRLQEEAKSLSVHIRCGISVYNLDKDESCWFVHTNIGTLEAPFVLLATGAAEYSIPLPGWTLPGVMSIGAAQVMTNVHRVQVGEKGIIIGANILSFAILNELQLAGIKVEHIVLPEKSELSQKAGEPEEVLNSLLHAAHLAPSPLLRIGSKLMKYNWAKQAGLTFYPNSGMKINGTPLHLRKAALEIIGTDQVEGVRIVNIDTKGNIVTGSEQIYEADFVCIAGGLYPLAELAAVAGCPFRYIPELGGHVPLHSETMETPLTGLFVAGNITGIESGKIAMAQGTVAGYSIVKQANKKSHSVEQQLQQAIQHVHAVRQEAAIQFNQGVDVGRRKMNEIWRDYSLAFAHTKKSC
;
A
#
# COMPACT_ATOMS: atom_id res chain seq x y z
N MET A 1 33.47 1.07 0.44
CA MET A 1 32.53 0.56 1.45
C MET A 1 31.32 1.51 1.47
N ASN A 2 30.09 0.99 1.55
CA ASN A 2 28.90 1.83 1.58
C ASN A 2 28.63 2.24 3.04
N ASP A 3 28.21 3.49 3.26
CA ASP A 3 27.79 3.92 4.60
C ASP A 3 26.37 3.43 4.88
N VAL A 4 25.53 3.35 3.84
CA VAL A 4 24.15 2.88 3.96
C VAL A 4 23.74 2.03 2.77
N ILE A 5 23.05 0.93 3.05
CA ILE A 5 22.33 0.12 2.05
C ILE A 5 20.83 0.32 2.24
N ILE A 6 20.14 0.72 1.16
CA ILE A 6 18.70 0.91 1.13
C ILE A 6 18.08 -0.21 0.28
N ILE A 7 17.18 -0.98 0.88
CA ILE A 7 16.50 -2.11 0.24
C ILE A 7 15.12 -1.67 -0.20
N GLY A 8 14.95 -1.48 -1.50
CA GLY A 8 13.76 -0.94 -2.17
C GLY A 8 14.04 0.42 -2.80
N ALA A 9 13.94 0.51 -4.12
CA ALA A 9 14.04 1.73 -4.94
C ALA A 9 12.66 2.33 -5.23
N GLY A 10 11.69 2.13 -4.33
CA GLY A 10 10.41 2.84 -4.33
C GLY A 10 10.52 4.29 -3.84
N PRO A 11 9.39 4.99 -3.69
CA PRO A 11 9.35 6.39 -3.23
C PRO A 11 10.14 6.62 -1.93
N ALA A 12 9.91 5.78 -0.92
CA ALA A 12 10.57 5.90 0.37
C ALA A 12 12.10 5.73 0.27
N GLY A 13 12.56 4.69 -0.43
CA GLY A 13 13.99 4.42 -0.55
C GLY A 13 14.73 5.47 -1.38
N LEU A 14 14.13 5.96 -2.46
CA LEU A 14 14.72 7.04 -3.26
C LEU A 14 14.81 8.34 -2.46
N SER A 15 13.74 8.74 -1.75
CA SER A 15 13.77 9.94 -0.89
C SER A 15 14.78 9.82 0.24
N ALA A 16 14.87 8.65 0.89
CA ALA A 16 15.89 8.39 1.91
C ALA A 16 17.31 8.48 1.35
N SER A 17 17.54 7.96 0.14
CA SER A 17 18.85 7.99 -0.52
C SER A 17 19.33 9.41 -0.79
N ILE A 18 18.43 10.29 -1.24
CA ILE A 18 18.68 11.70 -1.48
C ILE A 18 19.05 12.39 -0.17
N SER A 19 18.27 12.19 0.89
CA SER A 19 18.55 12.76 2.21
C SER A 19 19.90 12.32 2.77
N CYS A 20 20.27 11.04 2.63
CA CYS A 20 21.56 10.54 3.06
C CYS A 20 22.72 11.15 2.25
N ALA A 21 22.62 11.15 0.93
CA ALA A 21 23.67 11.62 0.03
C ALA A 21 23.92 13.13 0.14
N ARG A 22 22.88 13.93 0.41
CA ARG A 22 23.02 15.38 0.69
C ARG A 22 23.93 15.69 1.88
N PHE A 23 24.08 14.74 2.81
CA PHE A 23 24.97 14.86 3.97
C PHE A 23 26.28 14.06 3.81
N GLY A 24 26.61 13.68 2.57
CA GLY A 24 27.90 13.10 2.21
C GLY A 24 28.03 11.60 2.49
N LEU A 25 26.96 10.90 2.84
CA LEU A 25 26.99 9.45 2.99
C LEU A 25 27.10 8.77 1.62
N ASN A 26 27.89 7.71 1.53
CA ASN A 26 27.95 6.82 0.38
C ASN A 26 26.77 5.84 0.41
N VAL A 27 25.83 6.01 -0.53
CA VAL A 27 24.54 5.31 -0.54
C VAL A 27 24.47 4.29 -1.68
N LEU A 28 24.14 3.05 -1.32
CA LEU A 28 23.72 2.01 -2.27
C LEU A 28 22.23 1.72 -2.11
N VAL A 29 21.45 1.93 -3.15
CA VAL A 29 20.05 1.49 -3.25
C VAL A 29 20.00 0.21 -4.08
N ILE A 30 19.39 -0.84 -3.54
CA ILE A 30 19.13 -2.09 -4.25
C ILE A 30 17.64 -2.38 -4.34
N ASP A 31 17.20 -2.95 -5.45
CA ASP A 31 15.80 -3.31 -5.69
C ASP A 31 15.71 -4.59 -6.52
N GLU A 32 14.71 -5.43 -6.23
CA GLU A 32 14.49 -6.70 -6.94
C GLU A 32 13.91 -6.50 -8.35
N PHE A 33 13.16 -5.42 -8.57
CA PHE A 33 12.60 -5.11 -9.88
C PHE A 33 13.67 -4.61 -10.83
N MET A 34 13.39 -4.74 -12.13
CA MET A 34 14.30 -4.38 -13.21
C MET A 34 14.48 -2.87 -13.40
N LYS A 35 13.61 -2.05 -12.79
CA LYS A 35 13.65 -0.58 -12.86
C LYS A 35 13.29 0.02 -11.51
N PRO A 36 13.93 1.12 -11.10
CA PRO A 36 13.56 1.84 -9.89
C PRO A 36 12.22 2.57 -10.06
N GLY A 37 11.61 2.94 -8.93
CA GLY A 37 10.32 3.63 -8.85
C GLY A 37 9.26 2.86 -8.08
N GLY A 38 9.44 1.55 -7.91
CA GLY A 38 8.47 0.68 -7.23
C GLY A 38 7.06 0.87 -7.78
N ARG A 39 6.08 1.04 -6.88
CA ARG A 39 4.67 1.21 -7.26
C ARG A 39 4.33 2.58 -7.87
N LEU A 40 5.22 3.57 -7.83
CA LEU A 40 4.96 4.86 -8.50
C LEU A 40 4.77 4.66 -10.01
N LEU A 41 5.49 3.71 -10.61
CA LEU A 41 5.46 3.46 -12.06
C LEU A 41 4.06 3.09 -12.58
N GLY A 42 3.20 2.58 -11.72
CA GLY A 42 1.84 2.19 -12.05
C GLY A 42 0.78 3.25 -11.72
N GLN A 43 1.12 4.36 -11.05
CA GLN A 43 0.13 5.30 -10.51
C GLN A 43 -0.20 6.42 -11.49
N LEU A 44 -1.49 6.59 -11.78
CA LEU A 44 -2.02 7.72 -12.53
C LEU A 44 -3.42 8.10 -12.02
N HIS A 45 -3.52 9.20 -11.27
CA HIS A 45 -4.80 9.67 -10.74
C HIS A 45 -4.88 11.19 -10.67
N GLN A 46 -6.10 11.72 -10.60
CA GLN A 46 -6.32 13.15 -10.40
C GLN A 46 -6.46 13.45 -8.90
N GLU A 47 -5.76 14.47 -8.42
CA GLU A 47 -5.86 14.96 -7.06
C GLU A 47 -7.08 15.90 -6.90
N PRO A 48 -7.56 16.16 -5.67
CA PRO A 48 -8.68 17.08 -5.44
C PRO A 48 -8.43 18.50 -5.96
N SER A 49 -7.18 18.92 -6.11
CA SER A 49 -6.79 20.20 -6.74
C SER A 49 -7.11 20.25 -8.24
N GLY A 50 -7.38 19.10 -8.87
CA GLY A 50 -7.53 18.94 -10.32
C GLY A 50 -6.23 18.62 -11.03
N GLU A 51 -5.09 18.67 -10.34
CA GLU A 51 -3.79 18.30 -10.89
C GLU A 51 -3.68 16.77 -11.05
N TRP A 52 -2.93 16.34 -12.06
CA TRP A 52 -2.67 14.93 -12.30
C TRP A 52 -1.42 14.49 -11.55
N TRP A 53 -1.56 13.45 -10.74
CA TRP A 53 -0.43 12.70 -10.22
C TRP A 53 0.05 11.72 -11.29
N ASN A 54 1.26 11.94 -11.79
CA ASN A 54 1.94 11.04 -12.71
C ASN A 54 3.14 10.40 -12.00
N GLY A 55 2.97 9.17 -11.50
CA GLY A 55 4.01 8.50 -10.74
C GLY A 55 5.27 8.16 -11.55
N ILE A 56 5.18 8.07 -12.89
CA ILE A 56 6.35 7.88 -13.76
C ILE A 56 7.23 9.14 -13.75
N GLU A 57 6.62 10.32 -13.88
CA GLU A 57 7.34 11.60 -13.83
C GLU A 57 7.96 11.81 -12.45
N GLU A 58 7.22 11.51 -11.39
CA GLU A 58 7.72 11.64 -10.02
C GLU A 58 8.87 10.66 -9.73
N SER A 59 8.77 9.42 -10.22
CA SER A 59 9.86 8.45 -10.14
C SER A 59 11.09 8.95 -10.89
N LYS A 60 10.92 9.51 -12.09
CA LYS A 60 12.02 10.05 -12.88
C LYS A 60 12.70 11.21 -12.14
N ARG A 61 11.92 12.13 -11.56
CA ARG A 61 12.41 13.26 -10.76
C ARG A 61 13.30 12.77 -9.60
N LEU A 62 12.82 11.81 -8.82
CA LEU A 62 13.57 11.22 -7.70
C LEU A 62 14.87 10.52 -8.16
N GLN A 63 14.81 9.80 -9.29
CA GLN A 63 15.99 9.14 -9.83
C GLN A 63 17.06 10.12 -10.32
N GLU A 64 16.65 11.18 -11.02
CA GLU A 64 17.56 12.22 -11.51
C GLU A 64 18.23 12.97 -10.36
N GLU A 65 17.45 13.31 -9.33
CA GLU A 65 17.95 13.92 -8.10
C GLU A 65 18.96 13.01 -7.38
N ALA A 66 18.62 11.74 -7.16
CA ALA A 66 19.53 10.77 -6.54
C ALA A 66 20.83 10.60 -7.35
N LYS A 67 20.75 10.51 -8.68
CA LYS A 67 21.92 10.42 -9.57
C LYS A 67 22.80 11.66 -9.51
N SER A 68 22.21 12.86 -9.45
CA SER A 68 22.96 14.12 -9.31
C SER A 68 23.76 14.19 -8.00
N LEU A 69 23.34 13.43 -6.99
CA LEU A 69 24.00 13.29 -5.69
C LEU A 69 24.91 12.06 -5.63
N SER A 70 25.21 11.43 -6.78
CA SER A 70 26.05 10.24 -6.88
C SER A 70 25.55 9.02 -6.09
N VAL A 71 24.23 8.89 -5.88
CA VAL A 71 23.64 7.67 -5.30
C VAL A 71 23.80 6.50 -6.27
N HIS A 72 24.28 5.36 -5.79
CA HIS A 72 24.40 4.15 -6.58
C HIS A 72 23.08 3.36 -6.51
N ILE A 73 22.35 3.28 -7.63
CA ILE A 73 21.08 2.53 -7.71
C ILE A 73 21.30 1.27 -8.55
N ARG A 74 21.02 0.08 -8.00
CA ARG A 74 21.14 -1.21 -8.69
C ARG A 74 19.85 -2.02 -8.58
N CYS A 75 19.29 -2.35 -9.74
CA CYS A 75 18.07 -3.12 -9.89
C CYS A 75 18.37 -4.59 -10.22
N GLY A 76 17.37 -5.48 -10.10
CA GLY A 76 17.53 -6.92 -10.30
C GLY A 76 18.31 -7.63 -9.18
N ILE A 77 18.36 -7.04 -7.99
CA ILE A 77 19.05 -7.60 -6.82
C ILE A 77 18.03 -7.91 -5.74
N SER A 78 17.80 -9.19 -5.49
CA SER A 78 16.92 -9.68 -4.43
C SER A 78 17.72 -9.91 -3.16
N VAL A 79 17.21 -9.38 -2.04
CA VAL A 79 17.74 -9.64 -0.69
C VAL A 79 16.93 -10.75 -0.07
N TYR A 80 17.60 -11.77 0.47
CA TYR A 80 16.93 -12.92 1.10
C TYR A 80 17.29 -13.10 2.58
N ASN A 81 18.33 -12.44 3.09
CA ASN A 81 18.72 -12.52 4.49
C ASN A 81 19.44 -11.24 4.97
N LEU A 82 19.33 -10.96 6.27
CA LEU A 82 19.97 -9.86 6.98
C LEU A 82 20.50 -10.35 8.33
N ASP A 83 21.80 -10.24 8.51
CA ASP A 83 22.45 -10.53 9.80
C ASP A 83 23.32 -9.35 10.23
N LYS A 84 23.69 -9.30 11.50
CA LYS A 84 24.49 -8.21 12.05
C LYS A 84 25.63 -8.72 12.94
N ASP A 85 26.83 -8.16 12.76
CA ASP A 85 27.90 -8.28 13.74
C ASP A 85 27.92 -7.08 14.72
N GLU A 86 29.03 -6.88 15.44
CA GLU A 86 29.18 -5.78 16.39
C GLU A 86 29.07 -4.39 15.75
N SER A 87 29.38 -4.24 14.46
CA SER A 87 29.58 -2.95 13.80
C SER A 87 28.80 -2.75 12.49
N CYS A 88 28.50 -3.83 11.78
CA CYS A 88 28.00 -3.82 10.41
C CYS A 88 26.83 -4.79 10.22
N TRP A 89 25.96 -4.42 9.29
CA TRP A 89 24.93 -5.30 8.74
C TRP A 89 25.47 -6.01 7.50
N PHE A 90 25.17 -7.29 7.39
CA PHE A 90 25.39 -8.12 6.22
C PHE A 90 24.07 -8.30 5.47
N VAL A 91 24.05 -7.83 4.22
CA VAL A 91 22.90 -7.90 3.32
C VAL A 91 23.18 -9.00 2.30
N HIS A 92 22.53 -10.15 2.47
CA HIS A 92 22.73 -11.31 1.62
C HIS A 92 21.81 -11.25 0.40
N THR A 93 22.41 -11.29 -0.78
CA THR A 93 21.72 -11.09 -2.06
C THR A 93 22.07 -12.16 -3.08
N ASN A 94 21.30 -12.23 -4.17
CA ASN A 94 21.61 -13.08 -5.32
C ASN A 94 22.94 -12.75 -6.04
N ILE A 95 23.59 -11.63 -5.71
CA ILE A 95 24.90 -11.24 -6.26
C ILE A 95 26.04 -11.34 -5.24
N GLY A 96 25.79 -11.95 -4.07
CA GLY A 96 26.73 -12.04 -2.96
C GLY A 96 26.32 -11.18 -1.76
N THR A 97 27.21 -11.10 -0.78
CA THR A 97 26.96 -10.37 0.47
C THR A 97 27.50 -8.95 0.37
N LEU A 98 26.67 -7.98 0.73
CA LEU A 98 27.04 -6.57 0.83
C LEU A 98 27.07 -6.18 2.30
N GLU A 99 27.87 -5.17 2.65
CA GLU A 99 28.02 -4.73 4.03
C GLU A 99 27.89 -3.21 4.15
N ALA A 100 27.24 -2.77 5.23
CA ALA A 100 27.15 -1.36 5.62
C ALA A 100 26.82 -1.23 7.12
N PRO A 101 27.25 -0.15 7.79
CA PRO A 101 26.87 0.11 9.18
C PRO A 101 25.36 0.43 9.34
N PHE A 102 24.71 0.93 8.27
CA PHE A 102 23.29 1.28 8.27
C PHE A 102 22.53 0.58 7.15
N VAL A 103 21.33 0.09 7.47
CA VAL A 103 20.39 -0.51 6.51
C VAL A 103 19.00 0.13 6.67
N LEU A 104 18.38 0.47 5.55
CA LEU A 104 16.97 0.88 5.49
C LEU A 104 16.16 -0.16 4.72
N LEU A 105 15.09 -0.65 5.35
CA LEU A 105 14.07 -1.44 4.69
C LEU A 105 12.95 -0.52 4.17
N ALA A 106 12.89 -0.37 2.86
CA ALA A 106 11.87 0.36 2.13
C ALA A 106 11.11 -0.56 1.15
N THR A 107 10.84 -1.78 1.61
CA THR A 107 10.28 -2.93 0.86
C THR A 107 8.82 -2.76 0.46
N GLY A 108 8.11 -1.80 1.06
CA GLY A 108 6.74 -1.47 0.68
C GLY A 108 5.71 -2.50 1.19
N ALA A 109 4.77 -2.86 0.33
CA ALA A 109 3.64 -3.71 0.65
C ALA A 109 3.24 -4.58 -0.54
N ALA A 110 2.55 -5.68 -0.25
CA ALA A 110 2.03 -6.62 -1.23
C ALA A 110 0.51 -6.75 -1.11
N GLU A 111 -0.10 -7.18 -2.21
CA GLU A 111 -1.53 -7.49 -2.24
C GLU A 111 -1.77 -8.91 -1.73
N TYR A 112 -2.92 -9.10 -1.09
CA TYR A 112 -3.46 -10.42 -0.83
C TYR A 112 -4.77 -10.61 -1.61
N SER A 113 -5.04 -11.85 -2.00
CA SER A 113 -6.28 -12.24 -2.67
C SER A 113 -7.28 -12.79 -1.66
N ILE A 114 -8.57 -12.73 -1.99
CA ILE A 114 -9.65 -13.43 -1.27
C ILE A 114 -9.94 -14.71 -2.08
N PRO A 115 -9.54 -15.89 -1.60
CA PRO A 115 -9.75 -17.13 -2.36
C PRO A 115 -11.24 -17.45 -2.52
N LEU A 116 -11.61 -17.87 -3.73
CA LEU A 116 -12.92 -18.41 -4.09
C LEU A 116 -12.74 -19.47 -5.18
N PRO A 117 -13.65 -20.44 -5.36
CA PRO A 117 -13.55 -21.43 -6.44
C PRO A 117 -13.19 -20.79 -7.80
N GLY A 118 -12.20 -21.36 -8.49
CA GLY A 118 -11.69 -20.86 -9.78
C GLY A 118 -10.65 -19.72 -9.72
N TRP A 119 -10.28 -19.22 -8.53
CA TRP A 119 -9.36 -18.07 -8.40
C TRP A 119 -7.92 -18.29 -8.91
N THR A 120 -7.55 -19.51 -9.28
CA THR A 120 -6.24 -19.85 -9.85
C THR A 120 -6.28 -20.01 -11.38
N LEU A 121 -7.43 -19.82 -12.02
CA LEU A 121 -7.55 -19.93 -13.47
C LEU A 121 -6.70 -18.84 -14.17
N PRO A 122 -6.06 -19.15 -15.31
CA PRO A 122 -5.47 -18.14 -16.18
C PRO A 122 -6.50 -17.06 -16.53
N GLY A 123 -6.13 -15.79 -16.37
CA GLY A 123 -7.03 -14.63 -16.47
C GLY A 123 -7.46 -14.07 -15.11
N VAL A 124 -7.24 -14.79 -14.00
CA VAL A 124 -7.39 -14.25 -12.65
C VAL A 124 -6.09 -13.59 -12.19
N MET A 125 -6.19 -12.39 -11.62
CA MET A 125 -5.04 -11.65 -11.06
C MET A 125 -5.45 -10.73 -9.91
N SER A 126 -4.49 -10.23 -9.13
CA SER A 126 -4.78 -9.11 -8.22
C SER A 126 -5.04 -7.83 -9.01
N ILE A 127 -5.81 -6.92 -8.43
CA ILE A 127 -6.11 -5.65 -9.10
C ILE A 127 -4.83 -4.81 -9.36
N GLY A 128 -3.85 -4.84 -8.45
CA GLY A 128 -2.55 -4.20 -8.65
C GLY A 128 -1.66 -4.91 -9.67
N ALA A 129 -1.79 -6.23 -9.86
CA ALA A 129 -1.15 -6.91 -10.99
C ALA A 129 -1.72 -6.40 -12.32
N ALA A 130 -3.03 -6.19 -12.41
CA ALA A 130 -3.65 -5.59 -13.59
C ALA A 130 -3.14 -4.16 -13.87
N GLN A 131 -2.95 -3.37 -12.81
CA GLN A 131 -2.31 -2.05 -12.90
C GLN A 131 -0.87 -2.17 -13.43
N VAL A 132 -0.07 -3.10 -12.92
CA VAL A 132 1.32 -3.29 -13.36
C VAL A 132 1.39 -3.70 -14.83
N MET A 133 0.57 -4.67 -15.25
CA MET A 133 0.50 -5.06 -16.66
C MET A 133 0.16 -3.87 -17.57
N THR A 134 -0.87 -3.11 -17.19
CA THR A 134 -1.39 -2.01 -18.02
C THR A 134 -0.47 -0.80 -18.02
N ASN A 135 -0.09 -0.31 -16.83
CA ASN A 135 0.58 0.98 -16.69
C ASN A 135 2.10 0.89 -16.79
N VAL A 136 2.69 -0.25 -16.38
CA VAL A 136 4.15 -0.44 -16.43
C VAL A 136 4.56 -1.18 -17.70
N HIS A 137 3.91 -2.31 -18.00
CA HIS A 137 4.27 -3.14 -19.14
C HIS A 137 3.54 -2.79 -20.44
N ARG A 138 2.52 -1.93 -20.38
CA ARG A 138 1.70 -1.54 -21.54
C ARG A 138 1.03 -2.73 -22.23
N VAL A 139 0.59 -3.69 -21.42
CA VAL A 139 -0.11 -4.91 -21.84
C VAL A 139 -1.53 -4.88 -21.28
N GLN A 140 -2.52 -5.07 -22.15
CA GLN A 140 -3.91 -5.22 -21.72
C GLN A 140 -4.10 -6.55 -20.99
N VAL A 141 -4.90 -6.55 -19.93
CA VAL A 141 -5.17 -7.75 -19.11
C VAL A 141 -6.26 -8.65 -19.69
N GLY A 142 -7.03 -8.12 -20.65
CA GLY A 142 -8.12 -8.77 -21.37
C GLY A 142 -9.06 -7.72 -21.95
N GLU A 143 -10.14 -8.15 -22.58
CA GLU A 143 -11.12 -7.29 -23.24
C GLU A 143 -12.32 -6.96 -22.34
N LYS A 144 -12.76 -7.90 -21.49
CA LYS A 144 -13.99 -7.81 -20.71
C LYS A 144 -13.83 -8.44 -19.32
N GLY A 145 -13.61 -7.60 -18.32
CA GLY A 145 -13.32 -8.07 -16.97
C GLY A 145 -14.39 -7.82 -15.92
N ILE A 146 -14.23 -8.52 -14.80
CA ILE A 146 -14.98 -8.34 -13.56
C ILE A 146 -14.00 -8.08 -12.41
N ILE A 147 -14.33 -7.12 -11.54
CA ILE A 147 -13.61 -6.89 -10.29
C ILE A 147 -14.38 -7.53 -9.14
N ILE A 148 -13.69 -8.37 -8.35
CA ILE A 148 -14.19 -8.94 -7.10
C ILE A 148 -13.53 -8.22 -5.94
N GLY A 149 -14.32 -7.49 -5.15
CA GLY A 149 -13.86 -6.63 -4.07
C GLY A 149 -14.02 -5.15 -4.43
N ALA A 150 -14.69 -4.41 -3.55
CA ALA A 150 -14.94 -2.98 -3.71
C ALA A 150 -14.22 -2.20 -2.62
N ASN A 151 -13.05 -1.66 -2.95
CA ASN A 151 -12.24 -0.83 -2.07
C ASN A 151 -11.62 0.36 -2.84
N ILE A 152 -10.97 1.27 -2.11
CA ILE A 152 -10.41 2.50 -2.71
C ILE A 152 -9.38 2.18 -3.80
N LEU A 153 -8.53 1.17 -3.57
CA LEU A 153 -7.54 0.71 -4.56
C LEU A 153 -8.23 0.21 -5.84
N SER A 154 -9.30 -0.56 -5.71
CA SER A 154 -10.06 -1.08 -6.86
C SER A 154 -10.65 0.02 -7.74
N PHE A 155 -11.09 1.13 -7.16
CA PHE A 155 -11.66 2.25 -7.91
C PHE A 155 -10.61 3.15 -8.55
N ALA A 156 -9.48 3.35 -7.88
CA ALA A 156 -8.34 4.04 -8.48
C ALA A 156 -7.86 3.30 -9.73
N ILE A 157 -7.65 1.98 -9.62
CA ILE A 157 -7.17 1.16 -10.74
C ILE A 157 -8.24 0.98 -11.81
N LEU A 158 -9.52 0.88 -11.45
CA LEU A 158 -10.62 0.86 -12.43
C LEU A 158 -10.51 2.05 -13.40
N ASN A 159 -10.28 3.26 -12.86
CA ASN A 159 -10.15 4.45 -13.69
C ASN A 159 -8.98 4.33 -14.68
N GLU A 160 -7.84 3.83 -14.22
CA GLU A 160 -6.65 3.63 -15.04
C GLU A 160 -6.87 2.58 -16.14
N LEU A 161 -7.51 1.45 -15.81
CA LEU A 161 -7.88 0.42 -16.79
C LEU A 161 -8.82 0.98 -17.87
N GLN A 162 -9.83 1.76 -17.46
CA GLN A 162 -10.78 2.39 -18.40
C GLN A 162 -10.09 3.43 -19.29
N LEU A 163 -9.14 4.22 -18.76
CA LEU A 163 -8.31 5.13 -19.56
C LEU A 163 -7.43 4.40 -20.57
N ALA A 164 -7.01 3.17 -20.26
CA ALA A 164 -6.29 2.28 -21.17
C ALA A 164 -7.22 1.52 -22.16
N GLY A 165 -8.53 1.80 -22.15
CA GLY A 165 -9.51 1.17 -23.02
C GLY A 165 -9.90 -0.25 -22.62
N ILE A 166 -9.55 -0.69 -21.41
CA ILE A 166 -9.88 -2.02 -20.88
C ILE A 166 -11.26 -1.95 -20.23
N LYS A 167 -12.20 -2.78 -20.70
CA LYS A 167 -13.57 -2.76 -20.23
C LYS A 167 -13.73 -3.61 -18.97
N VAL A 168 -14.18 -2.97 -17.90
CA VAL A 168 -14.71 -3.67 -16.71
C VAL A 168 -16.22 -3.57 -16.73
N GLU A 169 -16.92 -4.71 -16.68
CA GLU A 169 -18.39 -4.76 -16.75
C GLU A 169 -19.03 -4.62 -15.37
N HIS A 170 -18.44 -5.26 -14.36
CA HIS A 170 -19.02 -5.35 -13.03
C HIS A 170 -17.96 -5.26 -11.94
N ILE A 171 -18.34 -4.60 -10.86
CA ILE A 171 -17.65 -4.68 -9.56
C ILE A 171 -18.63 -5.32 -8.60
N VAL A 172 -18.25 -6.46 -8.03
CA VAL A 172 -19.08 -7.22 -7.08
C VAL A 172 -18.32 -7.48 -5.80
N LEU A 173 -19.05 -7.83 -4.73
CA LEU A 173 -18.42 -8.22 -3.48
C LEU A 173 -17.91 -9.67 -3.58
N PRO A 174 -16.91 -10.07 -2.79
CA PRO A 174 -16.70 -11.48 -2.48
C PRO A 174 -17.87 -12.04 -1.68
N GLU A 175 -18.08 -13.36 -1.72
CA GLU A 175 -19.01 -14.03 -0.80
C GLU A 175 -18.62 -13.79 0.67
N LYS A 176 -19.62 -13.56 1.52
CA LYS A 176 -19.44 -13.43 2.96
C LYS A 176 -18.90 -14.73 3.56
N SER A 177 -17.64 -14.69 3.97
CA SER A 177 -16.92 -15.81 4.57
C SER A 177 -15.89 -15.32 5.60
N GLU A 178 -15.27 -16.24 6.34
CA GLU A 178 -14.14 -15.93 7.20
C GLU A 178 -12.95 -15.35 6.42
N LEU A 179 -12.79 -15.76 5.16
CA LEU A 179 -11.73 -15.28 4.27
C LEU A 179 -11.98 -13.86 3.77
N SER A 180 -13.24 -13.54 3.40
CA SER A 180 -13.59 -12.20 2.94
C SER A 180 -13.67 -11.19 4.08
N GLN A 181 -13.91 -11.66 5.32
CA GLN A 181 -14.20 -10.82 6.49
C GLN A 181 -15.23 -9.74 6.12
N LYS A 182 -14.92 -8.47 6.43
CA LYS A 182 -15.75 -7.30 6.14
C LYS A 182 -15.94 -7.00 4.65
N ALA A 183 -15.09 -7.52 3.76
CA ALA A 183 -15.19 -7.25 2.33
C ALA A 183 -16.44 -7.88 1.69
N GLY A 184 -16.98 -8.96 2.29
CA GLY A 184 -18.23 -9.59 1.87
C GLY A 184 -19.49 -9.00 2.52
N GLU A 185 -19.34 -7.96 3.37
CA GLU A 185 -20.46 -7.34 4.08
C GLU A 185 -20.87 -6.01 3.42
N PRO A 186 -22.07 -5.93 2.80
CA PRO A 186 -22.50 -4.73 2.08
C PRO A 186 -22.45 -3.43 2.88
N GLU A 187 -22.81 -3.50 4.17
CA GLU A 187 -22.83 -2.34 5.06
C GLU A 187 -21.42 -1.83 5.38
N GLU A 188 -20.47 -2.72 5.65
CA GLU A 188 -19.08 -2.37 5.92
C GLU A 188 -18.40 -1.79 4.66
N VAL A 189 -18.65 -2.38 3.50
CA VAL A 189 -18.17 -1.85 2.21
C VAL A 189 -18.74 -0.46 1.99
N LEU A 190 -20.06 -0.27 2.11
CA LEU A 190 -20.69 1.04 1.96
C LEU A 190 -20.11 2.07 2.94
N ASN A 191 -19.90 1.70 4.19
CA ASN A 191 -19.26 2.56 5.20
C ASN A 191 -17.89 3.02 4.73
N SER A 192 -17.07 2.09 4.23
CA SER A 192 -15.75 2.42 3.70
C SER A 192 -15.81 3.38 2.51
N LEU A 193 -16.79 3.23 1.63
CA LEU A 193 -16.97 4.13 0.49
C LEU A 193 -17.45 5.52 0.90
N LEU A 194 -18.30 5.61 1.92
CA LEU A 194 -18.78 6.90 2.45
C LEU A 194 -17.66 7.74 3.06
N HIS A 195 -16.64 7.11 3.65
CA HIS A 195 -15.45 7.82 4.12
C HIS A 195 -14.64 8.44 2.97
N ALA A 196 -14.63 7.78 1.80
CA ALA A 196 -14.03 8.30 0.57
C ALA A 196 -14.95 9.26 -0.22
N ALA A 197 -16.20 9.45 0.19
CA ALA A 197 -17.19 10.22 -0.59
C ALA A 197 -16.87 11.72 -0.73
N HIS A 198 -15.92 12.25 0.05
CA HIS A 198 -15.41 13.61 -0.14
C HIS A 198 -14.65 13.76 -1.47
N LEU A 199 -14.16 12.65 -2.04
CA LEU A 199 -13.55 12.57 -3.37
C LEU A 199 -14.59 12.46 -4.51
N ALA A 200 -15.88 12.36 -4.19
CA ALA A 200 -16.92 12.21 -5.21
C ALA A 200 -17.08 13.51 -6.03
N PRO A 201 -17.14 13.41 -7.37
CA PRO A 201 -17.22 14.60 -8.23
C PRO A 201 -18.51 15.39 -8.01
N SER A 202 -19.63 14.74 -7.67
CA SER A 202 -20.92 15.44 -7.54
C SER A 202 -21.14 16.04 -6.13
N PRO A 203 -21.54 17.32 -6.02
CA PRO A 203 -21.88 17.95 -4.74
C PRO A 203 -23.05 17.26 -4.01
N LEU A 204 -24.01 16.70 -4.77
CA LEU A 204 -25.15 15.98 -4.21
C LEU A 204 -24.72 14.70 -3.47
N LEU A 205 -23.78 13.92 -4.03
CA LEU A 205 -23.24 12.73 -3.36
C LEU A 205 -22.42 13.10 -2.12
N ARG A 206 -21.70 14.23 -2.16
CA ARG A 206 -20.97 14.79 -1.01
C ARG A 206 -21.88 15.25 0.13
N ILE A 207 -23.08 15.76 -0.17
CA ILE A 207 -24.08 16.14 0.84
C ILE A 207 -24.82 14.88 1.34
N GLY A 208 -25.19 13.97 0.44
CA GLY A 208 -25.84 12.71 0.77
C GLY A 208 -25.01 11.84 1.73
N SER A 209 -23.68 11.84 1.60
CA SER A 209 -22.79 11.11 2.50
C SER A 209 -22.84 11.58 3.96
N LYS A 210 -23.21 12.85 4.22
CA LYS A 210 -23.39 13.36 5.59
C LYS A 210 -24.65 12.82 6.28
N LEU A 211 -25.73 12.59 5.52
CA LEU A 211 -26.97 11.97 6.00
C LEU A 211 -26.79 10.46 6.22
N MET A 212 -25.93 9.82 5.43
CA MET A 212 -25.56 8.41 5.58
C MET A 212 -24.71 8.12 6.83
N LYS A 213 -24.53 9.09 7.74
CA LYS A 213 -23.97 8.85 9.09
C LYS A 213 -24.97 8.15 10.02
N TYR A 214 -26.26 8.28 9.77
CA TYR A 214 -27.31 7.64 10.58
C TYR A 214 -27.56 6.20 10.12
N ASN A 215 -27.59 5.24 11.06
CA ASN A 215 -27.76 3.81 10.75
C ASN A 215 -29.03 3.52 9.93
N TRP A 216 -30.15 4.18 10.23
CA TRP A 216 -31.40 4.00 9.48
C TRP A 216 -31.27 4.43 8.02
N ALA A 217 -30.51 5.51 7.74
CA ALA A 217 -30.29 6.01 6.40
C ALA A 217 -29.35 5.08 5.60
N LYS A 218 -28.33 4.50 6.24
CA LYS A 218 -27.47 3.47 5.64
C LYS A 218 -28.26 2.23 5.23
N GLN A 219 -29.08 1.73 6.15
CA GLN A 219 -29.93 0.56 5.90
C GLN A 219 -30.93 0.82 4.78
N ALA A 220 -31.56 2.01 4.76
CA ALA A 220 -32.42 2.40 3.64
C ALA A 220 -31.62 2.47 2.32
N GLY A 221 -30.45 3.11 2.32
CA GLY A 221 -29.60 3.22 1.13
C GLY A 221 -29.14 1.88 0.56
N LEU A 222 -28.85 0.88 1.41
CA LEU A 222 -28.57 -0.48 0.98
C LEU A 222 -29.83 -1.20 0.50
N THR A 223 -30.94 -1.08 1.22
CA THR A 223 -32.20 -1.76 0.88
C THR A 223 -32.70 -1.34 -0.49
N PHE A 224 -32.64 -0.03 -0.79
CA PHE A 224 -33.03 0.55 -2.07
C PHE A 224 -31.86 0.66 -3.06
N TYR A 225 -30.71 0.03 -2.80
CA TYR A 225 -29.60 0.01 -3.74
C TYR A 225 -30.04 -0.71 -5.03
N PRO A 226 -29.82 -0.10 -6.21
CA PRO A 226 -30.35 -0.65 -7.46
C PRO A 226 -29.73 -2.01 -7.79
N ASN A 227 -30.56 -2.97 -8.19
CA ASN A 227 -30.11 -4.30 -8.63
C ASN A 227 -29.22 -4.26 -9.89
N SER A 228 -29.33 -3.20 -10.70
CA SER A 228 -28.45 -2.94 -11.84
C SER A 228 -27.09 -2.35 -11.45
N GLY A 229 -26.88 -2.04 -10.17
CA GLY A 229 -25.69 -1.37 -9.65
C GLY A 229 -25.71 0.15 -9.82
N MET A 230 -24.81 0.83 -9.12
CA MET A 230 -24.52 2.25 -9.29
C MET A 230 -23.25 2.41 -10.14
N LYS A 231 -23.25 3.32 -11.11
CA LYS A 231 -22.09 3.53 -11.98
C LYS A 231 -20.95 4.25 -11.26
N ILE A 232 -19.78 3.62 -11.24
CA ILE A 232 -18.48 4.22 -10.90
C ILE A 232 -17.65 4.23 -12.18
N ASN A 233 -17.33 5.42 -12.70
CA ASN A 233 -16.63 5.61 -13.98
C ASN A 233 -17.20 4.73 -15.11
N GLY A 234 -18.54 4.75 -15.24
CA GLY A 234 -19.26 3.96 -16.25
C GLY A 234 -19.52 2.49 -15.87
N THR A 235 -18.81 1.95 -14.89
CA THR A 235 -18.90 0.54 -14.47
C THR A 235 -19.89 0.34 -13.32
N PRO A 236 -20.89 -0.55 -13.46
CA PRO A 236 -21.78 -0.95 -12.38
C PRO A 236 -21.05 -1.55 -11.16
N LEU A 237 -21.13 -0.84 -10.03
CA LEU A 237 -20.83 -1.37 -8.70
C LEU A 237 -22.10 -2.01 -8.12
N HIS A 238 -21.99 -3.27 -7.68
CA HIS A 238 -23.07 -4.01 -7.05
C HIS A 238 -22.75 -4.26 -5.58
N LEU A 239 -23.41 -3.55 -4.67
CA LEU A 239 -23.31 -3.82 -3.23
C LEU A 239 -24.23 -4.95 -2.77
N ARG A 240 -25.16 -5.38 -3.64
CA ARG A 240 -26.14 -6.45 -3.37
C ARG A 240 -25.91 -7.69 -4.22
N LYS A 241 -24.68 -7.88 -4.72
CA LYS A 241 -24.25 -9.09 -5.42
C LYS A 241 -22.90 -9.55 -4.93
N ALA A 242 -22.71 -10.86 -4.86
CA ALA A 242 -21.45 -11.50 -4.52
C ALA A 242 -21.01 -12.50 -5.59
N ALA A 243 -19.70 -12.59 -5.82
CA ALA A 243 -19.11 -13.65 -6.62
C ALA A 243 -18.99 -14.94 -5.78
N LEU A 244 -19.52 -16.04 -6.31
CA LEU A 244 -19.43 -17.37 -5.70
C LEU A 244 -18.27 -18.18 -6.28
N GLU A 245 -18.05 -18.07 -7.59
CA GLU A 245 -17.09 -18.89 -8.32
C GLU A 245 -16.67 -18.17 -9.60
N ILE A 246 -15.39 -18.30 -9.97
CA ILE A 246 -14.87 -17.93 -11.27
C ILE A 246 -14.93 -19.19 -12.16
N ILE A 247 -15.63 -19.08 -13.29
CA ILE A 247 -15.95 -20.18 -14.19
C ILE A 247 -14.95 -20.21 -15.32
N GLY A 248 -14.48 -21.42 -15.67
CA GLY A 248 -13.60 -21.64 -16.80
C GLY A 248 -12.99 -23.04 -16.79
N THR A 249 -12.59 -23.54 -17.96
CA THR A 249 -11.87 -24.82 -18.07
C THR A 249 -10.36 -24.60 -18.12
N ASP A 250 -9.88 -23.88 -19.14
CA ASP A 250 -8.47 -23.59 -19.35
C ASP A 250 -8.07 -22.16 -18.93
N GLN A 251 -9.06 -21.26 -18.91
CA GLN A 251 -8.92 -19.85 -18.56
C GLN A 251 -10.27 -19.32 -18.10
N VAL A 252 -10.32 -18.09 -17.58
CA VAL A 252 -11.56 -17.41 -17.21
C VAL A 252 -12.51 -17.32 -18.42
N GLU A 253 -13.74 -17.78 -18.22
CA GLU A 253 -14.87 -17.64 -19.16
C GLU A 253 -16.03 -16.82 -18.53
N GLY A 254 -16.04 -16.68 -17.20
CA GLY A 254 -16.99 -15.83 -16.51
C GLY A 254 -16.93 -15.95 -14.99
N VAL A 255 -17.92 -15.34 -14.34
CA VAL A 255 -18.10 -15.39 -12.89
C VAL A 255 -19.54 -15.73 -12.57
N ARG A 256 -19.75 -16.72 -11.70
CA ARG A 256 -21.05 -17.03 -11.11
C ARG A 256 -21.30 -16.03 -9.99
N ILE A 257 -22.31 -15.19 -10.16
CA ILE A 257 -22.68 -14.11 -9.26
C ILE A 257 -24.08 -14.36 -8.72
N VAL A 258 -24.29 -14.11 -7.44
CA VAL A 258 -25.58 -14.29 -6.75
C VAL A 258 -26.04 -12.98 -6.13
N ASN A 259 -27.36 -12.77 -5.99
CA ASN A 259 -27.87 -11.66 -5.20
C ASN A 259 -27.67 -11.95 -3.71
N ILE A 260 -27.39 -10.89 -2.95
CA ILE A 260 -27.28 -10.93 -1.49
C ILE A 260 -28.22 -9.91 -0.83
N ASP A 261 -28.62 -10.21 0.40
CA ASP A 261 -29.35 -9.27 1.25
C ASP A 261 -28.41 -8.18 1.83
N THR A 262 -28.94 -7.26 2.63
CA THR A 262 -28.14 -6.17 3.21
C THR A 262 -27.12 -6.63 4.24
N LYS A 263 -27.23 -7.88 4.72
CA LYS A 263 -26.30 -8.51 5.68
C LYS A 263 -25.24 -9.38 5.00
N GLY A 264 -25.31 -9.51 3.67
CA GLY A 264 -24.42 -10.34 2.87
C GLY A 264 -24.87 -11.81 2.74
N ASN A 265 -26.09 -12.16 3.16
CA ASN A 265 -26.58 -13.53 3.01
C ASN A 265 -27.06 -13.77 1.58
N ILE A 266 -26.78 -14.98 1.07
CA ILE A 266 -27.16 -15.41 -0.27
C ILE A 266 -28.68 -15.48 -0.43
N VAL A 267 -29.19 -14.95 -1.53
CA VAL A 267 -30.56 -15.16 -2.00
C VAL A 267 -30.58 -16.36 -2.94
N THR A 268 -30.99 -17.52 -2.42
CA THR A 268 -31.01 -18.79 -3.17
C THR A 268 -31.81 -18.70 -4.47
N GLY A 269 -31.28 -19.27 -5.56
CA GLY A 269 -31.96 -19.33 -6.85
C GLY A 269 -31.80 -18.05 -7.68
N SER A 270 -30.94 -17.12 -7.24
CA SER A 270 -30.65 -15.88 -7.96
C SER A 270 -29.29 -15.89 -8.67
N GLU A 271 -28.64 -17.05 -8.73
CA GLU A 271 -27.34 -17.24 -9.35
C GLU A 271 -27.41 -17.00 -10.86
N GLN A 272 -26.47 -16.23 -11.38
CA GLN A 272 -26.34 -15.92 -12.80
C GLN A 272 -24.86 -15.95 -13.19
N ILE A 273 -24.56 -16.39 -14.41
CA ILE A 273 -23.22 -16.35 -14.96
C ILE A 273 -23.05 -15.06 -15.75
N TYR A 274 -21.98 -14.33 -15.46
CA TYR A 274 -21.57 -13.14 -16.18
C TYR A 274 -20.26 -13.46 -16.91
N GLU A 275 -20.29 -13.38 -18.24
CA GLU A 275 -19.11 -13.63 -19.07
C GLU A 275 -18.00 -12.61 -18.79
N ALA A 276 -16.78 -13.11 -18.72
CA ALA A 276 -15.56 -12.33 -18.58
C ALA A 276 -14.38 -13.14 -19.12
N ASP A 277 -13.33 -12.46 -19.59
CA ASP A 277 -12.06 -13.09 -19.99
C ASP A 277 -10.93 -12.83 -18.99
N PHE A 278 -11.13 -11.89 -18.06
CA PHE A 278 -10.26 -11.69 -16.90
C PHE A 278 -11.05 -11.35 -15.63
N VAL A 279 -10.46 -11.67 -14.48
CA VAL A 279 -11.00 -11.30 -13.17
C VAL A 279 -9.90 -10.67 -12.33
N CYS A 280 -10.19 -9.48 -11.80
CA CYS A 280 -9.32 -8.83 -10.83
C CYS A 280 -9.87 -9.04 -9.42
N ILE A 281 -9.04 -9.57 -8.52
CA ILE A 281 -9.37 -9.71 -7.10
C ILE A 281 -8.73 -8.56 -6.32
N ALA A 282 -9.54 -7.82 -5.57
CA ALA A 282 -9.13 -6.70 -4.74
C ALA A 282 -9.31 -7.03 -3.26
N GLY A 283 -8.39 -7.84 -2.70
CA GLY A 283 -8.45 -8.25 -1.28
C GLY A 283 -7.97 -7.17 -0.32
N GLY A 284 -6.82 -6.55 -0.61
CA GLY A 284 -6.23 -5.50 0.19
C GLY A 284 -4.71 -5.54 0.14
N LEU A 285 -4.05 -4.79 1.03
CA LEU A 285 -2.60 -4.69 1.11
C LEU A 285 -2.11 -5.08 2.50
N TYR A 286 -0.94 -5.71 2.56
CA TYR A 286 -0.21 -5.98 3.80
C TYR A 286 1.26 -5.52 3.69
N PRO A 287 1.88 -5.07 4.80
CA PRO A 287 3.28 -4.66 4.82
C PRO A 287 4.23 -5.81 4.45
N LEU A 288 5.21 -5.56 3.57
CA LEU A 288 6.28 -6.51 3.25
C LEU A 288 7.40 -6.40 4.27
N ALA A 289 7.31 -7.16 5.36
CA ALA A 289 8.17 -7.02 6.52
C ALA A 289 9.03 -8.25 6.83
N GLU A 290 9.12 -9.19 5.89
CA GLU A 290 9.83 -10.46 6.03
C GLU A 290 11.32 -10.25 6.37
N LEU A 291 11.98 -9.29 5.71
CA LEU A 291 13.39 -8.96 6.01
C LEU A 291 13.58 -8.39 7.43
N ALA A 292 12.61 -7.64 7.94
CA ALA A 292 12.67 -7.17 9.33
C ALA A 292 12.49 -8.33 10.31
N ALA A 293 11.67 -9.33 9.99
CA ALA A 293 11.52 -10.53 10.80
C ALA A 293 12.80 -11.38 10.80
N VAL A 294 13.41 -11.58 9.64
CA VAL A 294 14.69 -12.27 9.49
C VAL A 294 15.80 -11.58 10.29
N ALA A 295 15.86 -10.24 10.25
CA ALA A 295 16.80 -9.45 11.03
C ALA A 295 16.56 -9.53 12.57
N GLY A 296 15.45 -10.14 13.02
CA GLY A 296 15.09 -10.24 14.43
C GLY A 296 14.39 -8.99 15.00
N CYS A 297 13.83 -8.12 14.16
CA CYS A 297 13.08 -6.96 14.62
C CYS A 297 11.77 -7.43 15.29
N PRO A 298 11.39 -6.89 16.46
CA PRO A 298 10.10 -7.24 17.06
C PRO A 298 8.94 -6.63 16.27
N PHE A 299 7.78 -7.28 16.33
CA PHE A 299 6.57 -6.92 15.58
C PHE A 299 5.39 -6.59 16.48
N ARG A 300 4.41 -5.88 15.91
CA ARG A 300 3.08 -5.70 16.48
C ARG A 300 2.02 -5.94 15.42
N TYR A 301 0.92 -6.55 15.83
CA TYR A 301 -0.27 -6.66 15.00
C TYR A 301 -1.15 -5.42 15.23
N ILE A 302 -1.26 -4.57 14.22
CA ILE A 302 -2.05 -3.33 14.24
C ILE A 302 -2.87 -3.32 12.94
N PRO A 303 -4.14 -3.78 12.97
CA PRO A 303 -5.00 -3.86 11.78
C PRO A 303 -5.09 -2.54 11.00
N GLU A 304 -5.12 -1.41 11.69
CA GLU A 304 -5.20 -0.08 11.07
C GLU A 304 -3.96 0.26 10.23
N LEU A 305 -2.83 -0.42 10.45
CA LEU A 305 -1.61 -0.30 9.65
C LEU A 305 -1.47 -1.42 8.60
N GLY A 306 -2.47 -2.32 8.47
CA GLY A 306 -2.42 -3.43 7.51
C GLY A 306 -1.92 -4.75 8.09
N GLY A 307 -1.92 -4.91 9.42
CA GLY A 307 -1.62 -6.17 10.08
C GLY A 307 -0.29 -6.15 10.83
N HIS A 308 0.61 -7.06 10.50
CA HIS A 308 1.91 -7.15 11.17
C HIS A 308 2.87 -6.08 10.65
N VAL A 309 3.32 -5.19 11.55
CA VAL A 309 4.29 -4.14 11.26
C VAL A 309 5.50 -4.27 12.19
N PRO A 310 6.73 -3.99 11.69
CA PRO A 310 7.92 -3.94 12.54
C PRO A 310 7.76 -2.81 13.56
N LEU A 311 8.22 -3.04 14.79
CA LEU A 311 8.27 -2.00 15.81
C LEU A 311 9.22 -0.90 15.35
N HIS A 312 8.75 0.35 15.30
CA HIS A 312 9.54 1.48 14.87
C HIS A 312 9.10 2.77 15.55
N SER A 313 10.02 3.74 15.59
CA SER A 313 9.78 5.09 16.09
C SER A 313 9.16 6.00 15.03
N GLU A 314 8.76 7.20 15.46
CA GLU A 314 8.39 8.30 14.54
C GLU A 314 9.59 8.78 13.69
N THR A 315 10.81 8.55 14.16
CA THR A 315 12.07 8.78 13.43
C THR A 315 12.43 7.62 12.48
N MET A 316 11.55 6.63 12.28
CA MET A 316 11.76 5.46 11.43
C MET A 316 12.87 4.50 11.92
N GLU A 317 13.30 4.62 13.17
CA GLU A 317 14.29 3.75 13.81
C GLU A 317 13.61 2.46 14.29
N THR A 318 14.29 1.32 14.13
CA THR A 318 13.89 0.05 14.76
C THR A 318 14.65 -0.14 16.08
N PRO A 319 14.28 -1.15 16.90
CA PRO A 319 15.07 -1.51 18.08
C PRO A 319 16.48 -2.01 17.77
N LEU A 320 16.73 -2.44 16.53
CA LEU A 320 18.01 -2.96 16.10
C LEU A 320 18.88 -1.80 15.62
N THR A 321 19.99 -1.55 16.31
CA THR A 321 20.87 -0.42 16.00
C THR A 321 21.35 -0.47 14.56
N GLY A 322 21.21 0.63 13.83
CA GLY A 322 21.58 0.73 12.42
C GLY A 322 20.54 0.19 11.44
N LEU A 323 19.41 -0.35 11.90
CA LEU A 323 18.30 -0.77 11.03
C LEU A 323 17.11 0.19 11.14
N PHE A 324 16.62 0.60 9.98
CA PHE A 324 15.51 1.55 9.82
C PHE A 324 14.44 0.95 8.91
N VAL A 325 13.20 1.46 9.01
CA VAL A 325 12.06 1.03 8.18
C VAL A 325 11.28 2.25 7.68
N ALA A 326 10.94 2.32 6.38
CA ALA A 326 10.18 3.45 5.84
C ALA A 326 9.25 3.07 4.69
N GLY A 327 8.17 3.85 4.51
CA GLY A 327 7.14 3.57 3.51
C GLY A 327 6.17 2.49 3.97
N ASN A 328 5.55 1.78 3.03
CA ASN A 328 4.41 0.91 3.33
C ASN A 328 4.72 -0.33 4.18
N ILE A 329 6.00 -0.66 4.41
CA ILE A 329 6.42 -1.64 5.44
C ILE A 329 5.99 -1.18 6.86
N THR A 330 5.89 0.13 7.07
CA THR A 330 5.49 0.72 8.35
C THR A 330 3.96 0.79 8.52
N GLY A 331 3.22 0.61 7.44
CA GLY A 331 1.77 0.73 7.35
C GLY A 331 1.31 1.27 6.00
N ILE A 332 0.15 0.83 5.51
CA ILE A 332 -0.31 1.10 4.15
C ILE A 332 -0.80 2.54 3.97
N GLU A 333 -0.01 3.36 3.28
CA GLU A 333 -0.31 4.77 3.00
C GLU A 333 0.01 5.14 1.53
N SER A 334 -0.23 6.41 1.17
CA SER A 334 0.00 6.93 -0.18
C SER A 334 1.48 7.08 -0.52
N GLY A 335 1.80 7.13 -1.82
CA GLY A 335 3.16 7.33 -2.31
C GLY A 335 3.81 8.59 -1.75
N LYS A 336 3.06 9.70 -1.63
CA LYS A 336 3.52 10.96 -1.04
C LYS A 336 3.95 10.80 0.43
N ILE A 337 3.16 10.07 1.22
CA ILE A 337 3.48 9.79 2.62
C ILE A 337 4.72 8.89 2.70
N ALA A 338 4.81 7.87 1.85
CA ALA A 338 5.98 6.99 1.79
C ALA A 338 7.27 7.76 1.44
N MET A 339 7.22 8.70 0.49
CA MET A 339 8.36 9.59 0.19
C MET A 339 8.77 10.42 1.41
N ALA A 340 7.80 11.06 2.09
CA ALA A 340 8.06 11.88 3.26
C ALA A 340 8.66 11.06 4.42
N GLN A 341 8.19 9.83 4.64
CA GLN A 341 8.79 8.90 5.60
C GLN A 341 10.21 8.49 5.20
N GLY A 342 10.47 8.30 3.91
CA GLY A 342 11.82 8.08 3.39
C GLY A 342 12.77 9.21 3.76
N THR A 343 12.34 10.47 3.59
CA THR A 343 13.11 11.65 4.00
C THR A 343 13.43 11.63 5.50
N VAL A 344 12.46 11.29 6.36
CA VAL A 344 12.66 11.14 7.82
C VAL A 344 13.72 10.07 8.10
N ALA A 345 13.58 8.88 7.50
CA ALA A 345 14.54 7.79 7.69
C ALA A 345 15.95 8.18 7.27
N GLY A 346 16.09 8.89 6.14
CA GLY A 346 17.38 9.38 5.68
C GLY A 346 18.04 10.33 6.68
N TYR A 347 17.29 11.29 7.25
CA TYR A 347 17.84 12.18 8.28
C TYR A 347 18.14 11.47 9.61
N SER A 348 17.36 10.46 9.98
CA SER A 348 17.66 9.64 11.15
C SER A 348 18.94 8.81 10.98
N ILE A 349 19.18 8.25 9.80
CA ILE A 349 20.44 7.56 9.45
C ILE A 349 21.60 8.55 9.54
N VAL A 350 21.48 9.73 8.93
CA VAL A 350 22.50 10.78 9.01
C VAL A 350 22.78 11.20 10.45
N LYS A 351 21.74 11.35 11.28
CA LYS A 351 21.90 11.69 12.70
C LYS A 351 22.68 10.61 13.45
N GLN A 352 22.42 9.34 13.17
CA GLN A 352 23.13 8.22 13.80
C GLN A 352 24.58 8.08 13.31
N ALA A 353 24.83 8.35 12.03
CA ALA A 353 26.16 8.36 11.43
C ALA A 353 27.02 9.54 11.91
N ASN A 354 26.46 10.75 11.88
CA ASN A 354 27.16 12.02 12.11
C ASN A 354 26.75 12.63 13.46
N LYS A 355 27.21 12.02 14.56
CA LYS A 355 26.81 12.24 15.96
C LYS A 355 26.76 13.69 16.52
N LYS A 356 27.04 14.76 15.75
CA LYS A 356 27.15 16.15 16.24
C LYS A 356 26.73 17.28 15.26
N SER A 357 25.82 17.07 14.30
CA SER A 357 25.33 18.19 13.47
C SER A 357 23.97 18.73 13.95
N HIS A 358 23.95 19.93 14.55
CA HIS A 358 22.71 20.63 14.92
C HIS A 358 21.77 20.86 13.72
N SER A 359 22.35 21.00 12.52
CA SER A 359 21.58 21.17 11.27
C SER A 359 20.73 19.93 10.95
N VAL A 360 21.22 18.72 11.25
CA VAL A 360 20.50 17.47 10.97
C VAL A 360 19.29 17.31 11.89
N GLU A 361 19.39 17.71 13.16
CA GLU A 361 18.25 17.63 14.08
C GLU A 361 17.08 18.50 13.59
N GLN A 362 17.38 19.73 13.18
CA GLN A 362 16.36 20.64 12.66
C GLN A 362 15.70 20.08 11.39
N GLN A 363 16.49 19.52 10.46
CA GLN A 363 15.99 18.89 9.24
C GLN A 363 15.11 17.66 9.55
N LEU A 364 15.51 16.85 10.53
CA LEU A 364 14.72 15.70 10.97
C LEU A 364 13.37 16.13 11.56
N GLN A 365 13.33 17.14 12.43
CA GLN A 365 12.09 17.65 13.00
C GLN A 365 11.16 18.25 11.92
N GLN A 366 11.73 18.98 10.96
CA GLN A 366 10.98 19.49 9.81
C GLN A 366 10.41 18.37 8.94
N ALA A 367 11.18 17.30 8.70
CA ALA A 367 10.72 16.15 7.93
C ALA A 367 9.57 15.41 8.64
N ILE A 368 9.62 15.26 9.96
CA ILE A 368 8.53 14.66 10.75
C ILE A 368 7.26 15.52 10.65
N GLN A 369 7.39 16.84 10.81
CA GLN A 369 6.26 17.77 10.63
C GLN A 369 5.69 17.70 9.22
N HIS A 370 6.54 17.55 8.21
CA HIS A 370 6.11 17.38 6.83
C HIS A 370 5.32 16.08 6.63
N VAL A 371 5.73 14.95 7.23
CA VAL A 371 4.93 13.71 7.20
C VAL A 371 3.53 13.95 7.78
N HIS A 372 3.42 14.65 8.90
CA HIS A 372 2.12 14.98 9.51
C HIS A 372 1.25 15.86 8.62
N ALA A 373 1.84 16.89 8.00
CA ALA A 373 1.13 17.76 7.05
C ALA A 373 0.63 16.98 5.83
N VAL A 374 1.49 16.18 5.19
CA VAL A 374 1.12 15.38 4.02
C VAL A 374 0.01 14.37 4.35
N ARG A 375 0.00 13.79 5.56
CA ARG A 375 -1.10 12.91 6.01
C ARG A 375 -2.43 13.65 6.14
N GLN A 376 -2.42 14.87 6.68
CA GLN A 376 -3.63 15.69 6.83
C GLN A 376 -4.22 16.12 5.49
N GLU A 377 -3.36 16.33 4.50
CA GLU A 377 -3.72 16.75 3.14
C GLU A 377 -4.00 15.56 2.20
N ALA A 378 -3.65 14.33 2.61
CA ALA A 378 -3.76 13.16 1.75
C ALA A 378 -5.22 12.85 1.42
N ALA A 379 -5.55 13.00 0.14
CA ALA A 379 -6.87 12.65 -0.42
C ALA A 379 -7.18 11.16 -0.30
N ILE A 380 -6.16 10.30 -0.44
CA ILE A 380 -6.29 8.84 -0.47
C ILE A 380 -5.76 8.26 0.84
N GLN A 381 -6.66 7.64 1.62
CA GLN A 381 -6.32 6.83 2.78
C GLN A 381 -6.73 5.37 2.50
N PHE A 382 -5.75 4.46 2.44
CA PHE A 382 -6.00 3.07 2.06
C PHE A 382 -6.66 2.26 3.19
N ASN A 383 -6.22 2.49 4.43
CA ASN A 383 -6.78 1.86 5.62
C ASN A 383 -7.55 2.89 6.45
N GLN A 384 -8.67 2.47 7.03
CA GLN A 384 -9.39 3.29 7.98
C GLN A 384 -8.63 3.37 9.30
N GLY A 385 -8.54 4.58 9.88
CA GLY A 385 -7.96 4.77 11.20
C GLY A 385 -6.43 4.62 11.24
N VAL A 386 -5.72 4.83 10.13
CA VAL A 386 -4.23 4.83 10.12
C VAL A 386 -3.67 5.71 11.25
N ASP A 387 -4.24 6.89 11.51
CA ASP A 387 -3.82 7.75 12.63
C ASP A 387 -3.95 7.08 14.01
N VAL A 388 -4.98 6.26 14.20
CA VAL A 388 -5.14 5.45 15.41
C VAL A 388 -4.02 4.41 15.49
N GLY A 389 -3.74 3.73 14.38
CA GLY A 389 -2.63 2.78 14.27
C GLY A 389 -1.26 3.42 14.55
N ARG A 390 -1.01 4.62 14.04
CA ARG A 390 0.21 5.39 14.28
C ARG A 390 0.35 5.81 15.74
N ARG A 391 -0.73 6.26 16.38
CA ARG A 391 -0.73 6.54 17.85
C ARG A 391 -0.40 5.29 18.66
N LYS A 392 -1.03 4.15 18.35
CA LYS A 392 -0.72 2.86 18.99
C LYS A 392 0.76 2.49 18.84
N MET A 393 1.33 2.61 17.62
CA MET A 393 2.74 2.34 17.39
C MET A 393 3.65 3.26 18.22
N ASN A 394 3.36 4.56 18.26
CA ASN A 394 4.13 5.53 19.03
C ASN A 394 4.09 5.24 20.55
N GLU A 395 2.93 4.86 21.09
CA GLU A 395 2.80 4.45 22.49
C GLU A 395 3.64 3.20 22.78
N ILE A 396 3.54 2.17 21.93
CA ILE A 396 4.31 0.94 22.08
C ILE A 396 5.83 1.22 22.00
N TRP A 397 6.25 2.06 21.07
CA TRP A 397 7.65 2.47 20.94
C TRP A 397 8.16 3.20 22.19
N ARG A 398 7.35 4.10 22.75
CA ARG A 398 7.68 4.82 23.98
C ARG A 398 7.88 3.86 25.14
N ASP A 399 6.97 2.90 25.31
CA ASP A 399 7.04 1.92 26.39
C ASP A 399 8.26 0.99 26.23
N TYR A 400 8.54 0.56 24.98
CA TYR A 400 9.76 -0.18 24.66
C TYR A 400 11.03 0.59 25.02
N SER A 401 11.09 1.87 24.63
CA SER A 401 12.25 2.74 24.86
C SER A 401 12.51 2.96 26.36
N LEU A 402 11.45 3.13 27.15
CA LEU A 402 11.54 3.25 28.61
C LEU A 402 12.07 1.95 29.23
N ALA A 403 11.50 0.80 28.86
CA ALA A 403 11.94 -0.50 29.37
C ALA A 403 13.43 -0.78 29.07
N PHE A 404 13.88 -0.45 27.85
CA PHE A 404 15.27 -0.62 27.42
C PHE A 404 16.24 0.35 28.14
N ALA A 405 15.80 1.59 28.40
CA ALA A 405 16.58 2.55 29.18
C ALA A 405 16.78 2.10 30.63
N HIS A 406 15.82 1.38 31.22
CA HIS A 406 15.95 0.80 32.57
C HIS A 406 16.89 -0.40 32.61
N THR A 407 16.99 -1.20 31.55
CA THR A 407 17.91 -2.34 31.47
C THR A 407 19.36 -1.88 31.39
N LYS A 408 19.64 -0.79 30.65
CA LYS A 408 20.99 -0.18 30.56
C LYS A 408 21.46 0.56 31.81
N LYS A 409 20.56 0.93 32.73
CA LYS A 409 20.93 1.54 34.02
C LYS A 409 21.19 0.53 35.14
N SER A 410 20.82 -0.73 34.90
CA SER A 410 20.91 -1.83 35.88
C SER A 410 22.10 -2.77 35.63
N CYS A 411 22.86 -2.53 34.55
CA CYS A 411 24.18 -3.11 34.25
C CYS A 411 25.21 -1.99 34.35
#